data_AF-A0A1E1XN60-F1
#
_entry.id   AF-A0A1E1XN60-F1
#
_cell.length_a   1.000
_cell.length_b   1.000
_cell.length_c   1.000
_cell.angle_alpha   90.00
_cell.angle_beta   90.00
_cell.angle_gamma   90.00
#
_symmetry.space_group_name_H-M   'P 1'
#
loop_
_entity.id
_entity.type
_entity.pdbx_description
1 polymer ?
#
loop_
_entity_poly.entity_id
_entity_poly.type
_entity_poly.pdbx_seq_one_letter_code
_entity_poly.pdbx_strand_id
1 'polypeptide(L)'
;MPFTNEEKADMVLALGACHGNRRRAADLMQQWHPGRRPSSVTILRAFETLRRMGSFTSTRHRAPVFDEDFETHILSLFALEPQASVRSVSEDTGVSRSSVWRILRKHRLHPYHVQLHQNLLPRDFQNRTDFANWILIKMQDDPDFLNKVIWSDEASFSRNSQVNLHNAHYWSDSNPYWVLQTQHQYQWSFSVWCGLFDGSLIGPVFFDQTLTADRYTNDILRGPVDDFLSDLPLARATNVWFQHDGAPAHSSAKARTWLDAAFPQKWIGRLGPVNWPARSPDMTPLDYFLWGHIKDKVYSTPTSTPQDLKDKITEVCLNMPEAVIRNATADLVTRCHSCIVAQGDLFEHFL
;
A
#
# COMPACT_ATOMS: atom_id res chain seq x y z
N MET A 1 -33.18 -5.42 -38.51
CA MET A 1 -31.73 -5.46 -38.22
C MET A 1 -31.01 -4.47 -39.12
N PRO A 2 -29.91 -3.83 -38.66
CA PRO A 2 -29.09 -2.97 -39.52
C PRO A 2 -28.37 -3.80 -40.60
N PHE A 3 -28.23 -3.22 -41.80
CA PHE A 3 -27.46 -3.82 -42.89
C PHE A 3 -25.96 -3.74 -42.60
N THR A 4 -25.21 -4.80 -42.91
CA THR A 4 -23.75 -4.85 -42.77
C THR A 4 -23.07 -3.95 -43.80
N ASN A 5 -21.76 -3.71 -43.65
CA ASN A 5 -21.01 -2.93 -44.64
C ASN A 5 -20.90 -3.65 -46.00
N GLU A 6 -20.87 -4.98 -46.00
CA GLU A 6 -20.90 -5.81 -47.20
C GLU A 6 -22.23 -5.65 -47.95
N GLU A 7 -23.36 -5.77 -47.25
CA GLU A 7 -24.68 -5.57 -47.86
C GLU A 7 -24.88 -4.14 -48.38
N LYS A 8 -24.30 -3.13 -47.72
CA LYS A 8 -24.33 -1.74 -48.21
C LYS A 8 -23.45 -1.55 -49.46
N ALA A 9 -22.34 -2.28 -49.58
CA ALA A 9 -21.55 -2.29 -50.80
C ALA A 9 -22.33 -2.92 -51.96
N ASP A 10 -23.01 -4.03 -51.71
CA ASP A 10 -23.90 -4.69 -52.68
C ASP A 10 -25.04 -3.77 -53.11
N MET A 11 -25.61 -2.97 -52.19
CA MET A 11 -26.62 -1.96 -52.55
C MET A 11 -26.09 -0.93 -53.56
N VAL A 12 -24.83 -0.52 -53.43
CA VAL A 12 -24.20 0.41 -54.37
C VAL A 12 -23.96 -0.25 -55.73
N LEU A 13 -23.49 -1.50 -55.73
CA LEU A 13 -23.31 -2.29 -56.96
C LEU A 13 -24.64 -2.54 -57.69
N ALA A 14 -25.69 -2.92 -56.96
CA ALA A 14 -27.03 -3.13 -57.50
C ALA A 14 -27.62 -1.84 -58.08
N LEU A 15 -27.40 -0.70 -57.41
CA LEU A 15 -27.82 0.61 -57.93
C LEU A 15 -27.09 0.97 -59.24
N GLY A 16 -25.80 0.67 -59.33
CA GLY A 16 -25.00 0.85 -60.54
C GLY A 16 -25.46 -0.04 -61.69
N ALA A 17 -25.64 -1.34 -61.44
CA ALA A 17 -26.13 -2.32 -62.42
C ALA A 17 -27.53 -1.98 -62.95
N CYS A 18 -28.37 -1.33 -62.12
CA CYS A 18 -29.70 -0.89 -62.51
C CYS A 18 -29.73 0.53 -63.10
N HIS A 19 -28.58 1.10 -63.48
CA HIS A 19 -28.45 2.46 -64.03
C HIS A 19 -29.13 3.54 -63.18
N GLY A 20 -29.03 3.42 -61.85
CA GLY A 20 -29.64 4.36 -60.89
C GLY A 20 -31.13 4.12 -60.60
N ASN A 21 -31.75 3.09 -61.18
CA ASN A 21 -33.13 2.73 -60.87
C ASN A 21 -33.22 1.99 -59.53
N ARG A 22 -33.64 2.73 -58.49
CA ARG A 22 -33.67 2.28 -57.10
C ARG A 22 -34.64 1.13 -56.83
N ARG A 23 -35.74 1.04 -57.59
CA ARG A 23 -36.74 -0.04 -57.41
C ARG A 23 -36.20 -1.35 -57.94
N ARG A 24 -35.63 -1.32 -59.16
CA ARG A 24 -34.93 -2.47 -59.74
C ARG A 24 -33.73 -2.91 -58.90
N ALA A 25 -32.99 -1.96 -58.33
CA ALA A 25 -31.89 -2.27 -57.43
C ALA A 25 -32.36 -2.99 -56.16
N ALA A 26 -33.53 -2.63 -55.61
CA ALA A 26 -34.12 -3.33 -54.48
C ALA A 26 -34.57 -4.76 -54.85
N ASP A 27 -35.10 -4.96 -56.06
CA ASP A 27 -35.47 -6.29 -56.56
C ASP A 27 -34.23 -7.16 -56.78
N LEU A 28 -33.16 -6.59 -57.32
CA LEU A 28 -31.88 -7.26 -57.51
C LEU A 28 -31.23 -7.63 -56.16
N MET A 29 -31.28 -6.73 -55.18
CA MET A 29 -30.84 -7.03 -53.81
C MET A 29 -31.65 -8.16 -53.16
N GLN A 30 -32.94 -8.28 -53.48
CA GLN A 30 -33.76 -9.39 -53.00
C GLN A 30 -33.39 -10.73 -53.65
N GLN A 31 -32.89 -10.72 -54.89
CA GLN A 31 -32.37 -11.91 -55.56
C GLN A 31 -31.02 -12.34 -54.99
N TRP A 32 -30.12 -11.38 -54.73
CA TRP A 32 -28.81 -11.67 -54.14
C TRP A 32 -28.90 -12.08 -52.66
N HIS A 33 -29.82 -11.47 -51.92
CA HIS A 33 -30.03 -11.71 -50.49
C HIS A 33 -31.51 -12.02 -50.19
N PRO A 34 -31.96 -13.28 -50.38
CA PRO A 34 -33.34 -13.69 -50.14
C PRO A 34 -33.81 -13.37 -48.72
N GLY A 35 -34.93 -12.67 -48.59
CA GLY A 35 -35.52 -12.27 -47.30
C GLY A 35 -34.99 -10.96 -46.71
N ARG A 36 -33.99 -10.31 -47.33
CA ARG A 36 -33.40 -9.04 -46.86
C ARG A 36 -33.52 -7.91 -47.88
N ARG A 37 -34.73 -7.65 -48.39
CA ARG A 37 -34.98 -6.56 -49.36
C ARG A 37 -34.79 -5.17 -48.73
N PRO A 38 -33.79 -4.36 -49.15
CA PRO A 38 -33.65 -2.99 -48.67
C PRO A 38 -34.67 -2.05 -49.31
N SER A 39 -35.05 -0.99 -48.60
CA SER A 39 -35.89 0.05 -49.19
C SER A 39 -35.10 0.88 -50.21
N SER A 40 -35.80 1.46 -51.19
CA SER A 40 -35.20 2.35 -52.19
C SER A 40 -34.49 3.57 -51.56
N VAL A 41 -34.95 4.01 -50.39
CA VAL A 41 -34.33 5.10 -49.61
C VAL A 41 -33.05 4.62 -48.93
N THR A 42 -33.03 3.38 -48.44
CA THR A 42 -31.85 2.78 -47.81
C THR A 42 -30.70 2.63 -48.81
N ILE A 43 -31.00 2.17 -50.02
CA ILE A 43 -30.01 2.05 -51.12
C ILE A 43 -29.40 3.42 -51.45
N LEU A 44 -30.25 4.44 -51.59
CA LEU A 44 -29.79 5.80 -51.88
C LEU A 44 -28.91 6.36 -50.75
N ARG A 45 -29.34 6.18 -49.49
CA ARG A 45 -28.57 6.63 -48.32
C ARG A 45 -27.22 5.94 -48.23
N ALA A 46 -27.14 4.65 -48.54
CA ALA A 46 -25.87 3.92 -48.55
C ALA A 46 -24.90 4.54 -49.58
N PHE A 47 -25.38 4.79 -50.80
CA PHE A 47 -24.60 5.42 -51.86
C PHE A 47 -24.16 6.85 -51.50
N GLU A 48 -25.08 7.69 -51.01
CA GLU A 48 -24.78 9.08 -50.64
C GLU A 48 -23.82 9.16 -49.45
N THR A 49 -23.98 8.27 -48.46
CA THR A 49 -23.08 8.21 -47.30
C THR A 49 -21.67 7.84 -47.74
N LEU A 50 -21.53 6.82 -48.60
CA LEU A 50 -20.24 6.43 -49.16
C LEU A 50 -19.61 7.56 -49.98
N ARG A 51 -20.39 8.20 -50.85
CA ARG A 51 -19.91 9.29 -51.72
C ARG A 51 -19.46 10.52 -50.93
N ARG A 52 -20.11 10.82 -49.81
CA ARG A 52 -19.81 12.00 -48.98
C ARG A 52 -18.71 11.75 -47.95
N MET A 53 -18.73 10.59 -47.30
CA MET A 53 -17.88 10.30 -46.14
C MET A 53 -16.71 9.36 -46.46
N GLY A 54 -16.71 8.72 -47.63
CA GLY A 54 -15.75 7.66 -47.99
C GLY A 54 -15.94 6.35 -47.21
N SER A 55 -16.95 6.27 -46.33
CA SER A 55 -17.25 5.10 -45.51
C SER A 55 -18.76 4.95 -45.26
N PHE A 56 -19.21 3.73 -44.94
CA PHE A 56 -20.62 3.42 -44.63
C PHE A 56 -21.01 3.66 -43.17
N THR A 57 -20.07 4.12 -42.34
CA THR A 57 -20.22 4.36 -40.90
C THR A 57 -19.84 5.80 -40.56
N SER A 58 -20.77 6.55 -39.95
CA SER A 58 -20.43 7.85 -39.35
C SER A 58 -19.64 7.60 -38.07
N THR A 59 -18.34 7.86 -38.09
CA THR A 59 -17.56 8.03 -36.86
C THR A 59 -18.06 9.29 -36.14
N ARG A 60 -18.87 9.10 -35.09
CA ARG A 60 -19.15 10.17 -34.13
C ARG A 60 -17.86 10.44 -33.35
N HIS A 61 -17.05 11.37 -33.81
CA HIS A 61 -16.05 12.00 -32.96
C HIS A 61 -16.78 12.89 -31.95
N ARG A 62 -16.91 12.43 -30.70
CA ARG A 62 -17.15 13.35 -29.58
C ARG A 62 -15.84 14.05 -29.29
N ALA A 63 -15.70 15.31 -29.71
CA ALA A 63 -14.64 16.16 -29.19
C ALA A 63 -14.88 16.40 -27.69
N PRO A 64 -13.84 16.42 -26.83
CA PRO A 64 -14.00 16.89 -25.47
C PRO A 64 -14.08 18.43 -25.46
N VAL A 65 -15.18 18.95 -24.94
CA VAL A 65 -15.44 20.37 -24.70
C VAL A 65 -14.84 20.74 -23.34
N PHE A 66 -13.53 20.96 -23.24
CA PHE A 66 -12.98 21.78 -22.16
C PHE A 66 -11.95 22.73 -22.77
N ASP A 67 -12.16 24.02 -22.52
CA ASP A 67 -11.26 25.10 -22.91
C ASP A 67 -9.98 25.07 -22.07
N GLU A 68 -8.86 25.52 -22.63
CA GLU A 68 -7.54 25.47 -21.98
C GLU A 68 -7.50 26.36 -20.72
N ASP A 69 -8.20 27.51 -20.78
CA ASP A 69 -8.39 28.43 -19.66
C ASP A 69 -9.21 27.79 -18.53
N PHE A 70 -10.17 26.94 -18.87
CA PHE A 70 -11.03 26.25 -17.91
C PHE A 70 -10.29 25.14 -17.16
N GLU A 71 -9.47 24.36 -17.89
CA GLU A 71 -8.59 23.38 -17.24
C GLU A 71 -7.61 24.07 -16.29
N THR A 72 -7.03 25.19 -16.71
CA THR A 72 -6.08 25.98 -15.91
C THR A 72 -6.74 26.50 -14.63
N HIS A 73 -7.98 26.98 -14.71
CA HIS A 73 -8.75 27.40 -13.53
C HIS A 73 -8.94 26.27 -12.52
N ILE A 74 -9.36 25.08 -12.98
CA ILE A 74 -9.52 23.91 -12.10
C ILE A 74 -8.19 23.51 -11.45
N LEU A 75 -7.08 23.49 -12.20
CA LEU A 75 -5.75 23.17 -11.66
C LEU A 75 -5.29 24.18 -10.60
N SER A 76 -5.59 25.47 -10.81
CA SER A 76 -5.21 26.52 -9.86
C SER A 76 -5.85 26.36 -8.48
N LEU A 77 -7.08 25.82 -8.41
CA LEU A 77 -7.76 25.55 -7.14
C LEU A 77 -7.03 24.47 -6.33
N PHE A 78 -6.55 23.40 -6.98
CA PHE A 78 -5.75 22.38 -6.32
C PHE A 78 -4.32 22.83 -5.99
N ALA A 79 -3.80 23.85 -6.69
CA ALA A 79 -2.51 24.46 -6.34
C ALA A 79 -2.61 25.38 -5.11
N LEU A 80 -3.73 26.08 -4.94
CA LEU A 80 -4.00 26.93 -3.77
C LEU A 80 -4.41 26.11 -2.55
N GLU A 81 -5.19 25.05 -2.73
CA GLU A 81 -5.64 24.16 -1.67
C GLU A 81 -5.40 22.68 -2.05
N PRO A 82 -4.20 22.14 -1.81
CA PRO A 82 -3.86 20.75 -2.17
C PRO A 82 -4.72 19.68 -1.49
N GLN A 83 -5.40 20.04 -0.39
CA GLN A 83 -6.29 19.17 0.38
C GLN A 83 -7.74 19.19 -0.12
N ALA A 84 -8.06 20.04 -1.11
CA ALA A 84 -9.41 20.17 -1.62
C ALA A 84 -9.88 18.85 -2.24
N SER A 85 -11.11 18.44 -1.90
CA SER A 85 -11.69 17.23 -2.51
C SER A 85 -12.27 17.56 -3.89
N VAL A 86 -12.24 16.56 -4.79
CA VAL A 86 -12.94 16.66 -6.09
C VAL A 86 -14.42 17.02 -5.93
N ARG A 87 -15.02 16.64 -4.81
CA ARG A 87 -16.40 17.00 -4.48
C ARG A 87 -16.55 18.48 -4.13
N SER A 88 -15.67 19.02 -3.29
CA SER A 88 -15.65 20.45 -2.95
C SER A 88 -15.49 21.28 -4.20
N VAL A 89 -14.45 21.01 -5.00
CA VAL A 89 -14.18 21.74 -6.24
C VAL A 89 -15.35 21.62 -7.23
N SER A 90 -16.03 20.47 -7.29
CA SER A 90 -17.24 20.28 -8.09
C SER A 90 -18.43 21.15 -7.63
N GLU A 91 -18.62 21.26 -6.32
CA GLU A 91 -19.65 22.09 -5.71
C GLU A 91 -19.34 23.59 -5.89
N ASP A 92 -18.07 23.98 -5.76
CA ASP A 92 -17.60 25.38 -5.85
C ASP A 92 -17.58 25.91 -7.30
N THR A 93 -17.26 25.06 -8.27
CA THR A 93 -17.11 25.46 -9.69
C THR A 93 -18.31 25.10 -10.56
N GLY A 94 -19.27 24.34 -10.02
CA GLY A 94 -20.41 23.80 -10.77
C GLY A 94 -20.03 22.71 -11.80
N VAL A 95 -18.76 22.28 -11.82
CA VAL A 95 -18.25 21.26 -12.75
C VAL A 95 -18.58 19.88 -12.24
N SER A 96 -19.02 18.97 -13.12
CA SER A 96 -19.24 17.58 -12.69
C SER A 96 -17.96 16.94 -12.15
N ARG A 97 -18.07 16.18 -11.06
CA ARG A 97 -16.96 15.44 -10.44
C ARG A 97 -16.14 14.62 -11.44
N SER A 98 -16.80 13.98 -12.41
CA SER A 98 -16.16 13.19 -13.47
C SER A 98 -15.25 14.03 -14.36
N SER A 99 -15.60 15.30 -14.58
CA SER A 99 -14.85 16.23 -15.41
C SER A 99 -13.63 16.78 -14.68
N VAL A 100 -13.79 17.15 -13.40
CA VAL A 100 -12.66 17.50 -12.52
C VAL A 100 -11.66 16.33 -12.46
N TRP A 101 -12.15 15.10 -12.27
CA TRP A 101 -11.32 13.89 -12.32
C TRP A 101 -10.58 13.71 -13.65
N ARG A 102 -11.24 13.99 -14.78
CA ARG A 102 -10.62 13.89 -16.11
C ARG A 102 -9.50 14.90 -16.30
N ILE A 103 -9.68 16.13 -15.81
CA ILE A 103 -8.66 17.19 -15.85
C ILE A 103 -7.46 16.82 -14.99
N LEU A 104 -7.69 16.41 -13.73
CA LEU A 104 -6.60 15.98 -12.83
C LEU A 104 -5.77 14.83 -13.43
N ARG A 105 -6.43 13.81 -13.99
CA ARG A 105 -5.73 12.68 -14.65
C ARG A 105 -4.96 13.11 -15.90
N LYS A 106 -5.51 14.03 -16.71
CA LYS A 106 -4.83 14.57 -17.90
C LYS A 106 -3.51 15.24 -17.52
N HIS A 107 -3.49 15.92 -16.38
CA HIS A 107 -2.32 16.64 -15.84
C HIS A 107 -1.50 15.82 -14.83
N ARG A 108 -1.75 14.51 -14.74
CA ARG A 108 -1.01 13.55 -13.87
C ARG A 108 -1.06 13.90 -12.37
N LEU A 109 -2.12 14.56 -11.92
CA LEU A 109 -2.38 14.79 -10.50
C LEU A 109 -3.13 13.59 -9.92
N HIS A 110 -2.57 13.01 -8.87
CA HIS A 110 -3.10 11.86 -8.16
C HIS A 110 -3.46 12.23 -6.73
N PRO A 111 -4.57 11.72 -6.17
CA PRO A 111 -4.82 11.84 -4.74
C PRO A 111 -3.82 10.96 -3.98
N TYR A 112 -3.17 11.53 -2.98
CA TYR A 112 -2.28 10.83 -2.06
C TYR A 112 -2.97 10.68 -0.70
N HIS A 113 -2.83 9.52 -0.06
CA HIS A 113 -3.33 9.31 1.29
C HIS A 113 -2.36 9.95 2.30
N VAL A 114 -2.90 10.76 3.21
CA VAL A 114 -2.13 11.35 4.31
C VAL A 114 -1.77 10.24 5.30
N GLN A 115 -0.48 10.01 5.50
CA GLN A 115 0.03 9.13 6.55
C GLN A 115 0.02 9.89 7.87
N LEU A 116 -0.72 9.41 8.88
CA LEU A 116 -0.70 10.01 10.22
C LEU A 116 0.53 9.48 10.96
N HIS A 117 1.47 10.37 11.26
CA HIS A 117 2.64 10.05 12.08
C HIS A 117 2.50 10.71 13.44
N GLN A 118 3.12 10.11 14.47
CA GLN A 118 3.27 10.83 15.73
C GLN A 118 4.07 12.10 15.46
N ASN A 119 3.58 13.23 15.97
CA ASN A 119 4.22 14.52 15.75
C ASN A 119 5.65 14.49 16.33
N LEU A 120 6.64 14.63 15.45
CA LEU A 120 8.03 14.75 15.82
C LEU A 120 8.26 16.11 16.47
N LEU A 121 9.03 16.13 17.55
CA LEU A 121 9.48 17.37 18.17
C LEU A 121 10.85 17.75 17.59
N PRO A 122 11.23 19.04 17.60
CA PRO A 122 12.53 19.48 17.10
C PRO A 122 13.74 18.75 17.69
N ARG A 123 13.62 18.28 18.94
CA ARG A 123 14.66 17.49 19.63
C ARG A 123 14.82 16.06 19.09
N ASP A 124 13.81 15.52 18.41
CA ASP A 124 13.83 14.16 17.90
C ASP A 124 14.64 14.08 16.61
N PHE A 125 14.65 15.14 15.79
CA PHE A 125 15.35 15.20 14.51
C PHE A 125 16.84 14.89 14.64
N GLN A 126 17.52 15.54 15.60
CA GLN A 126 18.93 15.30 15.83
C GLN A 126 19.18 13.87 16.33
N ASN A 127 18.38 13.38 17.29
CA ASN A 127 18.52 12.02 17.81
C ASN A 127 18.33 10.96 16.73
N ARG A 128 17.38 11.16 15.81
CA ARG A 128 17.15 10.27 14.65
C ARG A 128 18.34 10.30 13.69
N THR A 129 18.86 11.48 13.39
CA THR A 129 20.04 11.66 12.53
C THR A 129 21.29 11.04 13.16
N ASP A 130 21.51 11.22 14.45
CA ASP A 130 22.63 10.65 15.19
C ASP A 130 22.56 9.13 15.20
N PHE A 131 21.37 8.57 15.44
CA PHE A 131 21.15 7.13 15.39
C PHE A 131 21.37 6.57 13.99
N ALA A 132 20.84 7.22 12.95
CA ALA A 132 21.06 6.82 11.57
C ALA A 132 22.55 6.81 11.19
N ASN A 133 23.29 7.87 11.56
CA ASN A 133 24.74 7.92 11.35
C ASN A 133 25.47 6.83 12.14
N TRP A 134 25.07 6.58 13.39
CA TRP A 134 25.67 5.53 14.21
C TRP A 134 25.52 4.14 13.58
N ILE A 135 24.34 3.80 13.06
CA ILE A 135 24.11 2.54 12.33
C ILE A 135 25.04 2.45 11.12
N LEU A 136 25.11 3.50 10.30
CA LEU A 136 25.94 3.49 9.08
C LEU A 136 27.43 3.37 9.41
N ILE A 137 27.92 4.02 10.47
CA ILE A 137 29.31 3.87 10.94
C ILE A 137 29.56 2.44 11.44
N LYS A 138 28.63 1.86 12.22
CA LYS A 138 28.76 0.46 12.66
C LYS A 138 28.83 -0.52 11.50
N MET A 139 28.09 -0.26 10.44
CA MET A 139 28.13 -1.07 9.22
C MET A 139 29.40 -0.92 8.40
N GLN A 140 30.13 0.21 8.52
CA GLN A 140 31.44 0.35 7.90
C GLN A 140 32.48 -0.55 8.58
N ASP A 141 32.40 -0.67 9.92
CA ASP A 141 33.28 -1.55 10.70
C ASP A 141 32.88 -3.03 10.56
N ASP A 142 31.58 -3.30 10.46
CA ASP A 142 30.99 -4.64 10.44
C ASP A 142 29.80 -4.69 9.47
N PRO A 143 30.01 -5.11 8.21
CA PRO A 143 28.95 -5.14 7.19
C PRO A 143 27.74 -5.99 7.56
N ASP A 144 27.92 -6.98 8.45
CA ASP A 144 26.86 -7.87 8.92
C ASP A 144 26.24 -7.40 10.25
N PHE A 145 26.54 -6.18 10.70
CA PHE A 145 26.11 -5.67 12.00
C PHE A 145 24.59 -5.79 12.22
N LEU A 146 23.77 -5.46 11.22
CA LEU A 146 22.32 -5.52 11.35
C LEU A 146 21.79 -6.93 11.60
N ASN A 147 22.47 -7.96 11.09
CA ASN A 147 22.13 -9.37 11.32
C ASN A 147 22.56 -9.85 12.72
N LYS A 148 23.32 -9.03 13.45
CA LYS A 148 23.74 -9.31 14.84
C LYS A 148 22.85 -8.63 15.86
N VAL A 149 21.86 -7.85 15.43
CA VAL A 149 20.89 -7.18 16.31
C VAL A 149 19.60 -8.00 16.37
N ILE A 150 19.14 -8.31 17.58
CA ILE A 150 17.77 -8.75 17.84
C ILE A 150 16.89 -7.49 17.81
N TRP A 151 16.16 -7.30 16.73
CA TRP A 151 15.15 -6.25 16.62
C TRP A 151 13.89 -6.73 17.32
N SER A 152 13.27 -5.91 18.18
CA SER A 152 12.08 -6.33 18.93
C SER A 152 11.09 -5.19 19.13
N ASP A 153 9.81 -5.56 19.21
CA ASP A 153 8.69 -4.64 19.32
C ASP A 153 7.39 -5.38 19.68
N GLU A 154 6.35 -4.63 20.03
CA GLU A 154 5.02 -5.13 20.32
C GLU A 154 3.92 -4.50 19.43
N ALA A 155 3.02 -5.34 18.91
CA ALA A 155 1.83 -4.87 18.20
C ALA A 155 0.53 -5.36 18.83
N SER A 156 -0.47 -4.48 18.86
CA SER A 156 -1.84 -4.84 19.25
C SER A 156 -2.66 -5.38 18.08
N PHE A 157 -3.38 -6.46 18.35
CA PHE A 157 -4.31 -7.12 17.45
C PHE A 157 -5.70 -7.17 18.09
N SER A 158 -6.73 -7.01 17.28
CA SER A 158 -8.13 -7.06 17.69
C SER A 158 -9.02 -7.66 16.61
N ARG A 159 -10.25 -8.04 16.97
CA ARG A 159 -11.22 -8.59 16.01
C ARG A 159 -11.48 -7.67 14.81
N ASN A 160 -11.46 -6.36 15.06
CA ASN A 160 -11.83 -5.32 14.10
C ASN A 160 -10.62 -4.53 13.56
N SER A 161 -9.37 -5.02 13.72
CA SER A 161 -8.19 -4.33 13.17
C SER A 161 -8.10 -4.38 11.63
N GLN A 162 -9.23 -4.60 10.95
CA GLN A 162 -9.34 -4.86 9.52
C GLN A 162 -8.79 -3.74 8.63
N VAL A 163 -8.33 -2.62 9.17
CA VAL A 163 -7.65 -1.62 8.37
C VAL A 163 -6.59 -0.91 9.21
N ASN A 164 -5.32 -1.21 8.95
CA ASN A 164 -4.30 -0.19 9.13
C ASN A 164 -4.60 0.85 8.05
N LEU A 165 -5.38 1.90 8.37
CA LEU A 165 -5.67 2.97 7.39
C LEU A 165 -4.39 3.66 6.89
N HIS A 166 -3.25 3.40 7.54
CA HIS A 166 -1.91 3.80 7.11
C HIS A 166 -1.31 2.92 6.00
N ASN A 167 -1.71 1.64 5.90
CA ASN A 167 -1.15 0.66 4.95
C ASN A 167 -2.20 0.01 4.03
N ALA A 168 -3.42 0.56 3.97
CA ALA A 168 -4.46 0.05 3.06
C ALA A 168 -4.16 0.47 1.61
N HIS A 169 -3.15 -0.14 1.00
CA HIS A 169 -2.86 -0.02 -0.42
C HIS A 169 -3.79 -0.94 -1.21
N TYR A 170 -4.66 -0.37 -2.04
CA TYR A 170 -5.47 -1.14 -2.97
C TYR A 170 -5.16 -0.71 -4.41
N TRP A 171 -4.43 -1.57 -5.12
CA TRP A 171 -4.15 -1.43 -6.55
C TRP A 171 -5.16 -2.29 -7.32
N SER A 172 -6.09 -1.65 -8.04
CA SER A 172 -7.00 -2.33 -8.96
C SER A 172 -7.37 -1.44 -10.13
N ASP A 173 -7.54 -2.07 -11.28
CA ASP A 173 -8.04 -1.52 -12.55
C ASP A 173 -9.56 -1.26 -12.53
N SER A 174 -10.29 -1.71 -11.51
CA SER A 174 -11.69 -1.34 -11.25
C SER A 174 -12.08 -1.35 -9.76
N ASN A 175 -13.04 -0.49 -9.37
CA ASN A 175 -13.49 -0.33 -7.98
C ASN A 175 -14.19 -1.61 -7.46
N PRO A 176 -13.68 -2.28 -6.42
CA PRO A 176 -14.18 -3.57 -5.95
C PRO A 176 -15.44 -3.48 -5.07
N TYR A 177 -16.00 -2.27 -4.86
CA TYR A 177 -17.13 -2.05 -3.94
C TYR A 177 -16.86 -2.60 -2.53
N TRP A 178 -15.71 -2.24 -1.97
CA TRP A 178 -15.34 -2.64 -0.62
C TRP A 178 -16.23 -1.95 0.41
N VAL A 179 -17.13 -2.70 1.05
CA VAL A 179 -17.95 -2.25 2.18
C VAL A 179 -17.48 -3.04 3.40
N LEU A 180 -16.82 -2.36 4.33
CA LEU A 180 -16.43 -2.92 5.62
C LEU A 180 -17.67 -3.00 6.53
N GLN A 181 -18.13 -4.21 6.83
CA GLN A 181 -19.10 -4.43 7.89
C GLN A 181 -18.38 -4.52 9.23
N THR A 182 -18.43 -3.46 10.03
CA THR A 182 -17.96 -3.49 11.42
C THR A 182 -19.00 -4.16 12.31
N GLN A 183 -18.70 -5.35 12.82
CA GLN A 183 -19.56 -6.03 13.80
C GLN A 183 -19.13 -5.63 15.23
N HIS A 184 -19.93 -4.77 15.87
CA HIS A 184 -19.59 -4.10 17.13
C HIS A 184 -19.90 -4.90 18.42
N GLN A 185 -20.40 -6.14 18.33
CA GLN A 185 -21.03 -6.82 19.49
C GLN A 185 -20.12 -7.70 20.37
N TYR A 186 -18.86 -7.99 19.98
CA TYR A 186 -17.88 -8.66 20.85
C TYR A 186 -16.45 -8.21 20.51
N GLN A 187 -15.89 -7.31 21.32
CA GLN A 187 -14.53 -6.77 21.15
C GLN A 187 -13.55 -7.52 22.04
N TRP A 188 -12.52 -8.09 21.43
CA TRP A 188 -11.34 -8.60 22.12
C TRP A 188 -10.11 -8.03 21.44
N SER A 189 -9.06 -7.82 22.23
CA SER A 189 -7.75 -7.40 21.78
C SER A 189 -6.67 -8.04 22.63
N PHE A 190 -5.52 -8.29 22.03
CA PHE A 190 -4.31 -8.74 22.71
C PHE A 190 -3.10 -8.10 22.05
N SER A 191 -1.98 -8.09 22.75
CA SER A 191 -0.70 -7.66 22.21
C SER A 191 0.19 -8.86 21.92
N VAL A 192 1.06 -8.68 20.94
CA VAL A 192 1.99 -9.69 20.46
C VAL A 192 3.37 -9.07 20.48
N TRP A 193 4.33 -9.78 21.09
CA TRP A 193 5.75 -9.47 20.97
C TRP A 193 6.41 -10.42 19.98
N CYS A 194 7.28 -9.89 19.14
CA CYS A 194 8.17 -10.67 18.28
C CYS A 194 9.58 -10.08 18.31
N GLY A 195 10.56 -10.92 17.97
CA GLY A 195 11.93 -10.52 17.67
C GLY A 195 12.36 -10.99 16.29
N LEU A 196 13.27 -10.26 15.64
CA LEU A 196 13.93 -10.66 14.39
C LEU A 196 15.44 -10.71 14.59
N PHE A 197 16.08 -11.80 14.18
CA PHE A 197 17.54 -11.98 14.27
C PHE A 197 18.05 -12.85 13.13
N ASP A 198 18.98 -12.33 12.33
CA ASP A 198 19.64 -13.05 11.22
C ASP A 198 18.70 -13.94 10.39
N GLY A 199 17.59 -13.39 9.92
CA GLY A 199 16.62 -14.14 9.11
C GLY A 199 15.71 -15.09 9.89
N SER A 200 15.83 -15.15 11.22
CA SER A 200 14.96 -15.92 12.11
C SER A 200 13.98 -15.00 12.85
N LEU A 201 12.80 -15.54 13.16
CA LEU A 201 11.79 -14.87 13.98
C LEU A 201 11.75 -15.53 15.37
N ILE A 202 11.79 -14.71 16.40
CA ILE A 202 11.72 -15.08 17.82
C ILE A 202 10.31 -14.76 18.33
N GLY A 203 9.64 -15.72 18.97
CA GLY A 203 8.22 -15.61 19.34
C GLY A 203 7.31 -16.28 18.29
N PRO A 204 6.02 -15.88 18.19
CA PRO A 204 5.34 -14.78 18.88
C PRO A 204 5.03 -15.06 20.36
N VAL A 205 5.02 -14.01 21.19
CA VAL A 205 4.52 -14.08 22.59
C VAL A 205 3.24 -13.26 22.73
N PHE A 206 2.17 -13.92 23.20
CA PHE A 206 0.84 -13.33 23.32
C PHE A 206 0.51 -12.90 24.75
N PHE A 207 -0.08 -11.72 24.90
CA PHE A 207 -0.54 -11.25 26.22
C PHE A 207 -1.75 -10.32 26.11
N ASP A 208 -2.72 -10.47 27.01
CA ASP A 208 -4.01 -9.80 26.93
C ASP A 208 -4.07 -8.44 27.67
N GLN A 209 -2.96 -7.98 28.26
CA GLN A 209 -2.90 -6.78 29.11
C GLN A 209 -1.74 -5.85 28.73
N THR A 210 -1.71 -4.63 29.26
CA THR A 210 -0.57 -3.72 29.10
C THR A 210 0.72 -4.37 29.54
N LEU A 211 1.78 -4.17 28.76
CA LEU A 211 3.12 -4.66 29.07
C LEU A 211 3.65 -3.98 30.34
N THR A 212 3.80 -4.76 31.42
CA THR A 212 4.42 -4.29 32.66
C THR A 212 5.91 -4.62 32.66
N ALA A 213 6.70 -3.91 33.47
CA ALA A 213 8.12 -4.20 33.64
C ALA A 213 8.39 -5.67 34.03
N ASP A 214 7.54 -6.24 34.88
CA ASP A 214 7.69 -7.63 35.33
C ASP A 214 7.37 -8.63 34.21
N ARG A 215 6.32 -8.40 33.43
CA ARG A 215 6.02 -9.24 32.25
C ARG A 215 7.12 -9.13 31.20
N TYR A 216 7.56 -7.92 30.90
CA TYR A 216 8.66 -7.72 29.96
C TYR A 216 9.91 -8.47 30.39
N THR A 217 10.29 -8.37 31.66
CA THR A 217 11.49 -9.04 32.17
C THR A 217 11.35 -10.56 32.24
N ASN A 218 10.21 -11.09 32.71
CA ASN A 218 10.07 -12.52 32.97
C ASN A 218 9.53 -13.30 31.76
N ASP A 219 8.56 -12.76 31.05
CA ASP A 219 7.83 -13.47 30.00
C ASP A 219 8.46 -13.25 28.61
N ILE A 220 9.25 -12.17 28.44
CA ILE A 220 9.93 -11.85 27.17
C ILE A 220 11.45 -12.03 27.32
N LEU A 221 12.11 -11.25 28.18
CA LEU A 221 13.57 -11.31 28.30
C LEU A 221 14.05 -12.67 28.82
N ARG A 222 13.49 -13.14 29.94
CA ARG A 222 13.84 -14.44 30.55
C ARG A 222 13.12 -15.64 29.95
N GLY A 223 12.24 -15.42 28.97
CA GLY A 223 11.55 -16.48 28.25
C GLY A 223 12.18 -16.66 26.87
N PRO A 224 11.48 -16.24 25.79
CA PRO A 224 11.91 -16.46 24.42
C PRO A 224 13.30 -15.90 24.10
N VAL A 225 13.74 -14.80 24.74
CA VAL A 225 15.08 -14.24 24.46
C VAL A 225 16.17 -15.11 25.10
N ASP A 226 16.06 -15.45 26.38
CA ASP A 226 17.02 -16.36 27.06
C ASP A 226 17.04 -17.75 26.39
N ASP A 227 15.88 -18.30 26.02
CA ASP A 227 15.78 -19.57 25.28
C ASP A 227 16.51 -19.48 23.94
N PHE A 228 16.25 -18.41 23.17
CA PHE A 228 16.91 -18.18 21.89
C PHE A 228 18.44 -18.02 22.03
N LEU A 229 18.90 -17.27 23.03
CA LEU A 229 20.33 -17.10 23.29
C LEU A 229 21.02 -18.41 23.68
N SER A 230 20.31 -19.28 24.40
CA SER A 230 20.83 -20.59 24.82
C SER A 230 21.01 -21.55 23.65
N ASP A 231 20.19 -21.42 22.61
CA ASP A 231 20.29 -22.22 21.38
C ASP A 231 21.35 -21.70 20.40
N LEU A 232 21.84 -20.46 20.57
CA LEU A 232 22.88 -19.91 19.71
C LEU A 232 24.26 -20.53 20.00
N PRO A 233 25.05 -20.85 18.95
CA PRO A 233 26.45 -21.20 19.13
C PRO A 233 27.19 -20.11 19.90
N LEU A 234 28.04 -20.49 20.87
CA LEU A 234 28.75 -19.56 21.75
C LEU A 234 29.50 -18.44 20.99
N ALA A 235 30.08 -18.78 19.84
CA ALA A 235 30.77 -17.82 18.98
C ALA A 235 29.85 -16.69 18.47
N ARG A 236 28.57 -16.97 18.25
CA ARG A 236 27.56 -15.97 17.86
C ARG A 236 27.01 -15.22 19.07
N ALA A 237 26.71 -15.94 20.16
CA ALA A 237 26.11 -15.36 21.37
C ALA A 237 26.91 -14.18 21.94
N THR A 238 28.24 -14.25 21.90
CA THR A 238 29.11 -13.18 22.42
C THR A 238 29.03 -11.85 21.66
N ASN A 239 28.46 -11.83 20.45
CA ASN A 239 28.38 -10.63 19.62
C ASN A 239 26.96 -10.23 19.23
N VAL A 240 25.96 -10.74 19.95
CA VAL A 240 24.57 -10.34 19.77
C VAL A 240 24.34 -8.98 20.40
N TRP A 241 23.54 -8.17 19.70
CA TRP A 241 22.98 -6.93 20.18
C TRP A 241 21.48 -7.08 20.40
N PHE A 242 20.90 -6.31 21.30
CA PHE A 242 19.45 -6.30 21.52
C PHE A 242 18.88 -4.89 21.35
N GLN A 243 17.78 -4.76 20.62
CA GLN A 243 17.09 -3.49 20.41
C GLN A 243 15.67 -3.57 20.97
N HIS A 244 15.26 -2.52 21.68
CA HIS A 244 13.87 -2.25 22.04
C HIS A 244 13.55 -0.76 21.99
N ASP A 245 12.26 -0.42 22.04
CA ASP A 245 11.81 0.98 21.95
C ASP A 245 11.91 1.74 23.30
N GLY A 246 11.35 2.94 23.34
CA GLY A 246 11.36 3.81 24.53
C GLY A 246 10.24 3.56 25.55
N ALA A 247 9.47 2.48 25.45
CA ALA A 247 8.32 2.24 26.31
C ALA A 247 8.70 2.18 27.81
N PRO A 248 7.81 2.60 28.74
CA PRO A 248 8.15 2.65 30.16
C PRO A 248 8.63 1.30 30.74
N ALA A 249 8.03 0.18 30.33
CA ALA A 249 8.41 -1.16 30.78
C ALA A 249 9.88 -1.50 30.45
N HIS A 250 10.34 -1.06 29.28
CA HIS A 250 11.68 -1.31 28.74
C HIS A 250 12.76 -0.57 29.53
N SER A 251 12.44 0.64 30.02
CA SER A 251 13.36 1.47 30.81
C SER A 251 13.46 1.08 32.30
N SER A 252 12.70 0.06 32.74
CA SER A 252 12.68 -0.36 34.14
C SER A 252 14.05 -0.83 34.62
N ALA A 253 14.34 -0.64 35.92
CA ALA A 253 15.61 -1.06 36.49
C ALA A 253 15.84 -2.58 36.32
N LYS A 254 14.79 -3.39 36.48
CA LYS A 254 14.87 -4.86 36.31
C LYS A 254 15.26 -5.25 34.88
N ALA A 255 14.60 -4.65 33.88
CA ALA A 255 14.90 -4.92 32.47
C ALA A 255 16.34 -4.50 32.14
N ARG A 256 16.75 -3.29 32.55
CA ARG A 256 18.11 -2.79 32.30
C ARG A 256 19.18 -3.62 32.99
N THR A 257 18.98 -4.02 34.25
CA THR A 257 19.93 -4.91 34.95
C THR A 257 20.11 -6.24 34.21
N TRP A 258 19.03 -6.82 33.68
CA TRP A 258 19.13 -8.05 32.90
C TRP A 258 19.82 -7.78 31.55
N LEU A 259 19.49 -6.70 30.85
CA LEU A 259 20.10 -6.34 29.56
C LEU A 259 21.60 -6.05 29.68
N ASP A 260 22.04 -5.39 30.74
CA ASP A 260 23.45 -5.14 31.01
C ASP A 260 24.23 -6.44 31.29
N ALA A 261 23.56 -7.46 31.83
CA ALA A 261 24.15 -8.77 32.08
C ALA A 261 24.17 -9.65 30.82
N ALA A 262 23.07 -9.69 30.07
CA ALA A 262 22.92 -10.53 28.87
C ALA A 262 23.64 -9.94 27.65
N PHE A 263 23.64 -8.61 27.51
CA PHE A 263 24.23 -7.88 26.39
C PHE A 263 25.16 -6.75 26.87
N PRO A 264 26.32 -7.06 27.48
CA PRO A 264 27.20 -6.04 28.06
C PRO A 264 27.64 -5.00 27.01
N GLN A 265 27.21 -3.75 27.18
CA GLN A 265 27.44 -2.64 26.23
C GLN A 265 26.86 -2.86 24.81
N LYS A 266 25.97 -3.84 24.63
CA LYS A 266 25.44 -4.27 23.33
C LYS A 266 23.91 -4.23 23.28
N TRP A 267 23.29 -3.22 23.88
CA TRP A 267 21.86 -3.03 23.71
C TRP A 267 21.50 -1.59 23.36
N ILE A 268 20.45 -1.45 22.57
CA ILE A 268 19.94 -0.22 21.98
C ILE A 268 18.57 0.04 22.59
N GLY A 269 18.44 1.14 23.32
CA GLY A 269 17.25 1.41 24.09
C GLY A 269 17.35 2.67 24.91
N ARG A 270 16.22 3.09 25.49
CA ARG A 270 16.20 4.28 26.35
C ARG A 270 17.02 4.02 27.63
N LEU A 271 17.99 4.89 27.93
CA LEU A 271 18.95 4.75 29.04
C LEU A 271 19.94 3.58 28.85
N GLY A 272 20.10 3.09 27.62
CA GLY A 272 21.09 2.07 27.29
C GLY A 272 22.43 2.64 26.81
N PRO A 273 23.40 1.75 26.51
CA PRO A 273 24.67 2.10 25.90
C PRO A 273 24.52 2.90 24.60
N VAL A 274 23.46 2.59 23.83
CA VAL A 274 23.08 3.32 22.61
C VAL A 274 21.62 3.73 22.77
N ASN A 275 21.34 5.03 22.67
CA ASN A 275 19.97 5.52 22.79
C ASN A 275 19.16 5.22 21.53
N TRP A 276 18.00 4.59 21.72
CA TRP A 276 16.98 4.50 20.68
C TRP A 276 16.31 5.87 20.46
N PRO A 277 16.18 6.36 19.22
CA PRO A 277 15.50 7.62 18.95
C PRO A 277 14.00 7.49 19.23
N ALA A 278 13.44 8.45 19.96
CA ALA A 278 12.00 8.47 20.24
C ALA A 278 11.19 8.60 18.94
N ARG A 279 10.00 8.00 18.89
CA ARG A 279 9.02 8.14 17.79
C ARG A 279 9.59 7.81 16.41
N SER A 280 10.36 6.72 16.33
CA SER A 280 11.02 6.28 15.10
C SER A 280 10.58 4.87 14.66
N PRO A 281 9.27 4.64 14.43
CA PRO A 281 8.78 3.35 13.94
C PRO A 281 9.34 3.02 12.54
N ASP A 282 9.63 4.05 11.75
CA ASP A 282 10.28 3.97 10.45
C ASP A 282 11.72 3.43 10.50
N MET A 283 12.31 3.25 11.69
CA MET A 283 13.67 2.76 11.91
C MET A 283 13.73 1.36 12.54
N THR A 284 12.60 0.65 12.68
CA THR A 284 12.57 -0.76 13.13
C THR A 284 11.86 -1.66 12.12
N PRO A 285 12.46 -2.80 11.73
CA PRO A 285 11.87 -3.74 10.76
C PRO A 285 10.55 -4.36 11.24
N LEU A 286 10.24 -4.27 12.53
CA LEU A 286 8.96 -4.76 13.03
C LEU A 286 7.80 -3.84 12.62
N ASP A 287 7.97 -2.54 12.79
CA ASP A 287 6.95 -1.54 12.48
C ASP A 287 6.75 -1.34 10.98
N TYR A 288 7.83 -1.08 10.23
CA TYR A 288 7.69 -0.76 8.81
C TYR A 288 7.44 -1.99 7.93
N PHE A 289 7.65 -3.21 8.45
CA PHE A 289 7.51 -4.45 7.69
C PHE A 289 6.68 -5.51 8.41
N LEU A 290 7.16 -6.06 9.54
CA LEU A 290 6.61 -7.29 10.13
C LEU A 290 5.12 -7.18 10.44
N TRP A 291 4.72 -6.12 11.15
CA TRP A 291 3.35 -5.95 11.58
C TRP A 291 2.39 -5.71 10.43
N GLY A 292 2.82 -4.98 9.39
CA GLY A 292 2.08 -4.85 8.14
C GLY A 292 1.87 -6.21 7.49
N HIS A 293 2.96 -6.96 7.31
CA HIS A 293 2.92 -8.29 6.70
C HIS A 293 2.00 -9.27 7.43
N ILE A 294 2.12 -9.35 8.76
CA ILE A 294 1.28 -10.24 9.57
C ILE A 294 -0.19 -9.81 9.45
N LYS A 295 -0.50 -8.52 9.62
CA LYS A 295 -1.88 -8.01 9.51
C LYS A 295 -2.49 -8.33 8.15
N ASP A 296 -1.76 -8.11 7.06
CA ASP A 296 -2.23 -8.39 5.70
C ASP A 296 -2.58 -9.88 5.52
N LYS A 297 -1.80 -10.78 6.11
CA LYS A 297 -2.04 -12.23 6.03
C LYS A 297 -3.20 -12.68 6.91
N VAL A 298 -3.22 -12.29 8.18
CA VAL A 298 -4.17 -12.83 9.16
C VAL A 298 -5.59 -12.25 9.01
N TYR A 299 -5.71 -11.03 8.49
CA TYR A 299 -7.02 -10.39 8.23
C TYR A 299 -7.56 -10.61 6.82
N SER A 300 -6.81 -11.28 5.94
CA SER A 300 -7.29 -11.67 4.61
C SER A 300 -8.43 -12.70 4.66
N THR A 301 -8.52 -13.45 5.77
CA THR A 301 -9.60 -14.40 6.04
C THR A 301 -10.35 -14.01 7.31
N PRO A 302 -11.69 -14.18 7.36
CA PRO A 302 -12.46 -13.88 8.55
C PRO A 302 -11.92 -14.61 9.79
N THR A 303 -11.81 -13.89 10.90
CA THR A 303 -11.37 -14.44 12.19
C THR A 303 -12.53 -14.47 13.16
N SER A 304 -12.80 -15.65 13.74
CA SER A 304 -13.99 -15.86 14.56
C SER A 304 -13.72 -15.71 16.06
N THR A 305 -12.52 -16.08 16.53
CA THR A 305 -12.16 -16.11 17.95
C THR A 305 -10.75 -15.52 18.18
N PRO A 306 -10.40 -15.13 19.42
CA PRO A 306 -9.04 -14.70 19.74
C PRO A 306 -8.02 -15.81 19.45
N GLN A 307 -8.35 -17.06 19.75
CA GLN A 307 -7.46 -18.19 19.54
C GLN A 307 -7.19 -18.43 18.06
N ASP A 308 -8.22 -18.38 17.21
CA ASP A 308 -8.07 -18.47 15.75
C ASP A 308 -7.11 -17.39 15.21
N LEU A 309 -7.15 -16.16 15.75
CA LEU A 309 -6.18 -15.14 15.37
C LEU A 309 -4.76 -15.45 15.87
N LYS A 310 -4.61 -15.94 17.11
CA LYS A 310 -3.31 -16.35 17.66
C LYS A 310 -2.70 -17.49 16.83
N ASP A 311 -3.51 -18.46 16.41
CA ASP A 311 -3.07 -19.59 15.57
C ASP A 311 -2.61 -19.10 14.19
N LYS A 312 -3.38 -18.21 13.54
CA LYS A 312 -3.00 -17.60 12.26
C LYS A 312 -1.70 -16.78 12.36
N ILE A 313 -1.55 -15.98 13.42
CA ILE A 313 -0.31 -15.20 13.63
C ILE A 313 0.87 -16.16 13.79
N THR A 314 0.70 -17.22 14.59
CA THR A 314 1.74 -18.24 14.80
C THR A 314 2.12 -18.92 13.48
N GLU A 315 1.14 -19.30 12.66
CA GLU A 315 1.37 -19.90 11.35
C GLU A 315 2.14 -18.96 10.40
N VAL A 316 1.77 -17.67 10.36
CA VAL A 316 2.48 -16.67 9.53
C VAL A 316 3.92 -16.49 10.01
N CYS A 317 4.14 -16.42 11.33
CA CYS A 317 5.47 -16.29 11.91
C CYS A 317 6.35 -17.52 11.60
N LEU A 318 5.81 -18.73 11.75
CA LEU A 318 6.55 -19.98 11.49
C LEU A 318 6.92 -20.17 10.01
N ASN A 319 6.06 -19.72 9.11
CA ASN A 319 6.27 -19.87 7.67
C ASN A 319 6.98 -18.67 7.02
N MET A 320 7.49 -17.71 7.81
CA MET A 320 8.15 -16.54 7.28
C MET A 320 9.51 -16.92 6.67
N PRO A 321 9.75 -16.68 5.37
CA PRO A 321 11.02 -17.07 4.75
C PRO A 321 12.19 -16.23 5.28
N GLU A 322 13.33 -16.89 5.53
CA GLU A 322 14.56 -16.26 6.02
C GLU A 322 14.98 -15.05 5.17
N ALA A 323 14.94 -15.21 3.84
CA ALA A 323 15.30 -14.15 2.91
C ALA A 323 14.42 -12.90 3.05
N VAL A 324 13.15 -13.06 3.41
CA VAL A 324 12.23 -11.94 3.60
C VAL A 324 12.63 -11.14 4.85
N ILE A 325 12.96 -11.81 5.94
CA ILE A 325 13.40 -11.17 7.19
C ILE A 325 14.75 -10.45 6.99
N ARG A 326 15.69 -11.08 6.28
CA ARG A 326 16.98 -10.46 5.97
C ARG A 326 16.82 -9.22 5.08
N ASN A 327 15.97 -9.29 4.05
CA ASN A 327 15.69 -8.15 3.18
C ASN A 327 15.04 -7.01 3.96
N ALA A 328 14.07 -7.32 4.83
CA ALA A 328 13.44 -6.31 5.68
C ALA A 328 14.46 -5.64 6.60
N THR A 329 15.38 -6.40 7.18
CA THR A 329 16.43 -5.85 8.06
C THR A 329 17.44 -5.00 7.26
N ALA A 330 17.84 -5.44 6.07
CA ALA A 330 18.76 -4.70 5.19
C ALA A 330 18.18 -3.37 4.70
N ASP A 331 16.86 -3.27 4.55
CA ASP A 331 16.17 -2.03 4.16
C ASP A 331 16.41 -0.86 5.14
N LEU A 332 16.79 -1.16 6.38
CA LEU A 332 17.15 -0.14 7.36
C LEU A 332 18.28 0.77 6.88
N VAL A 333 19.19 0.29 6.04
CA VAL A 333 20.28 1.11 5.48
C VAL A 333 19.74 2.24 4.62
N THR A 334 18.81 1.92 3.71
CA THR A 334 18.14 2.90 2.84
C THR A 334 17.36 3.92 3.68
N ARG A 335 16.70 3.44 4.74
CA ARG A 335 15.97 4.28 5.70
C ARG A 335 16.89 5.21 6.49
N CYS A 336 18.05 4.74 6.94
CA CYS A 336 19.06 5.58 7.60
C CYS A 336 19.56 6.69 6.66
N HIS A 337 19.87 6.38 5.41
CA HIS A 337 20.25 7.40 4.42
C HIS A 337 19.15 8.44 4.21
N SER A 338 17.90 7.98 4.06
CA SER A 338 16.74 8.85 3.87
C SER A 338 16.49 9.74 5.09
N CYS A 339 16.67 9.20 6.30
CA CYS A 339 16.61 9.95 7.55
C CYS A 339 17.64 11.09 7.59
N ILE A 340 18.89 10.80 7.19
CA ILE A 340 19.97 11.81 7.16
C ILE A 340 19.68 12.90 6.12
N VAL A 341 19.22 12.52 4.91
CA VAL A 341 18.85 13.47 3.86
C VAL A 341 17.70 14.37 4.30
N ALA A 342 16.72 13.81 5.01
CA ALA A 342 15.60 14.55 5.59
C ALA A 342 15.96 15.29 6.90
N GLN A 343 17.24 15.30 7.32
CA GLN A 343 17.70 15.92 8.56
C GLN A 343 16.93 15.45 9.81
N GLY A 344 16.57 14.17 9.82
CA GLY A 344 15.83 13.56 10.91
C GLY A 344 14.32 13.78 10.87
N ASP A 345 13.76 14.40 9.81
CA ASP A 345 12.31 14.54 9.60
C ASP A 345 11.68 13.24 9.03
N LEU A 346 10.38 13.24 8.81
CA LEU A 346 9.66 12.13 8.18
C LEU A 346 10.10 11.97 6.72
N PHE A 347 10.50 10.76 6.34
CA PHE A 347 11.02 10.47 4.99
C PHE A 347 10.28 9.35 4.28
N GLU A 348 9.27 8.72 4.89
CA GLU A 348 8.56 7.58 4.30
C GLU A 348 7.90 7.89 2.96
N HIS A 349 7.56 9.16 2.71
CA HIS A 349 7.01 9.62 1.43
C HIS A 349 8.05 9.68 0.28
N PHE A 350 9.33 9.49 0.58
CA PHE A 350 10.43 9.45 -0.39
C PHE A 350 10.93 8.04 -0.70
N LEU A 351 10.43 7.00 -0.01
CA LEU A 351 10.90 5.61 -0.11
C LEU A 351 10.15 4.79 -1.14
#